data_AF-A0A671VXW4-F1
#
_entry.id   AF-A0A671VXW4-F1
#
_cell.length_a   1.000
_cell.length_b   1.000
_cell.length_c   1.000
_cell.angle_alpha   90.00
_cell.angle_beta   90.00
_cell.angle_gamma   90.00
#
_symmetry.space_group_name_H-M   'P 1'
#
loop_
_entity.id
_entity.type
_entity.pdbx_description
1 polymer ?
#
loop_
_entity_poly.entity_id
_entity_poly.type
_entity_poly.pdbx_seq_one_letter_code
_entity_poly.pdbx_strand_id
1 'polypeptide(L)' 'MATGELNPNHYPAQRAAKVVQHYLNTRYGSPYRVFGLKRVHSGNAEDVADSRRKYQLEISVQEMIGNVRKDYLLHL' A
#
# COMPACT_ATOMS: atom_id res chain seq x y z
N MET A 1 15.05 -7.55 -13.71
CA MET A 1 14.23 -6.43 -13.21
C MET A 1 15.16 -5.37 -12.63
N ALA A 2 14.81 -4.08 -12.73
CA ALA A 2 15.64 -2.98 -12.24
C ALA A 2 15.98 -3.15 -10.74
N THR A 3 17.18 -2.74 -10.36
CA THR A 3 17.68 -2.55 -8.99
C THR A 3 18.00 -1.08 -8.79
N GLY A 4 18.09 -0.65 -7.54
CA GLY A 4 18.22 0.77 -7.19
C GLY A 4 16.87 1.48 -7.16
N GLU A 5 16.88 2.78 -7.42
CA GLU A 5 15.69 3.63 -7.36
C GLU A 5 14.64 3.18 -8.39
N LEU A 6 13.41 3.04 -7.92
CA LEU A 6 12.27 2.61 -8.72
C LEU A 6 11.43 3.81 -9.13
N ASN A 7 11.04 3.86 -10.40
CA ASN A 7 10.00 4.77 -10.84
C ASN A 7 8.68 4.42 -10.13
N PRO A 8 8.09 5.32 -9.32
CA PRO A 8 6.87 5.04 -8.54
C PRO A 8 5.66 4.66 -9.40
N ASN A 9 5.60 5.14 -10.64
CA ASN A 9 4.50 4.88 -11.57
C ASN A 9 4.73 3.63 -12.43
N HIS A 10 5.89 2.99 -12.33
CA HIS A 10 6.21 1.81 -13.11
C HIS A 10 5.87 0.52 -12.36
N TYR A 11 5.67 -0.55 -13.14
CA TYR A 11 5.13 -1.81 -12.62
C TYR A 11 5.92 -2.44 -11.45
N PRO A 12 7.26 -2.32 -11.31
CA PRO A 12 7.97 -2.91 -10.16
C PRO A 12 7.53 -2.30 -8.82
N ALA A 13 7.49 -0.97 -8.72
CA ALA A 13 7.08 -0.27 -7.52
C ALA A 13 5.60 -0.53 -7.20
N GLN A 14 4.75 -0.47 -8.23
CA GLN A 14 3.31 -0.71 -8.11
C GLN A 14 2.98 -2.14 -7.65
N ARG A 15 3.67 -3.15 -8.17
CA ARG A 15 3.46 -4.54 -7.77
C ARG A 15 3.91 -4.77 -6.33
N ALA A 16 5.07 -4.26 -5.94
CA ALA A 16 5.54 -4.38 -4.57
C ALA A 16 4.58 -3.68 -3.58
N ALA A 17 4.08 -2.49 -3.93
CA ALA A 17 3.09 -1.79 -3.11
C ALA A 17 1.76 -2.55 -2.96
N LYS A 18 1.29 -3.24 -4.00
CA LYS A 18 0.10 -4.11 -3.93
C LYS A 18 0.31 -5.29 -2.99
N VAL A 19 1.50 -5.88 -2.93
CA VAL A 19 1.82 -6.92 -1.94
C VAL A 19 1.66 -6.37 -0.51
N VAL A 20 2.14 -5.15 -0.25
CA VAL A 20 1.94 -4.48 1.05
C VAL A 20 0.45 -4.27 1.33
N GLN A 21 -0.34 -3.81 0.34
CA GLN A 21 -1.79 -3.69 0.48
C GLN A 21 -2.46 -5.01 0.86
N HIS A 22 -2.11 -6.12 0.20
CA HIS A 22 -2.64 -7.45 0.52
C HIS A 22 -2.29 -7.86 1.95
N TYR A 23 -1.04 -7.68 2.37
CA TYR A 23 -0.61 -7.96 3.73
C TYR A 23 -1.43 -7.17 4.77
N LEU A 24 -1.64 -5.86 4.54
CA LEU A 24 -2.44 -5.02 5.43
C LEU A 24 -3.89 -5.53 5.54
N ASN A 25 -4.49 -5.93 4.41
CA ASN A 25 -5.85 -6.47 4.39
C ASN A 25 -5.95 -7.83 5.10
N THR A 26 -4.95 -8.69 4.98
CA THR A 26 -4.92 -9.97 5.71
C THR A 26 -4.72 -9.76 7.21
N ARG A 27 -3.84 -8.84 7.60
CA ARG A 27 -3.46 -8.65 9.01
C ARG A 27 -4.45 -7.79 9.79
N TYR A 28 -5.04 -6.77 9.16
CA TYR A 28 -5.85 -5.74 9.80
C TYR A 28 -7.21 -5.51 9.15
N GLY A 29 -7.51 -6.20 8.05
CA GLY A 29 -8.78 -6.06 7.34
C GLY A 29 -9.92 -6.82 8.01
N SER A 30 -11.13 -6.50 7.58
CA SER A 30 -12.38 -7.17 7.96
C SER A 30 -13.44 -6.91 6.89
N PRO A 31 -14.63 -7.55 6.93
CA PRO A 31 -15.70 -7.25 5.98
C PRO A 31 -16.08 -5.76 5.87
N TYR A 32 -15.84 -4.96 6.92
CA TYR A 32 -16.13 -3.51 6.95
C TYR A 32 -14.87 -2.64 6.98
N ARG A 33 -13.69 -3.22 6.74
CA ARG A 33 -12.42 -2.49 6.76
C ARG A 33 -11.48 -3.03 5.70
N VAL A 34 -11.28 -2.26 4.63
CA VAL A 34 -10.40 -2.64 3.52
C VAL A 34 -9.49 -1.49 3.16
N PHE A 35 -8.19 -1.77 3.10
CA PHE A 35 -7.15 -0.84 2.67
C PHE A 35 -6.92 -0.95 1.16
N GLY A 36 -7.03 0.19 0.49
CA GLY A 36 -6.62 0.40 -0.90
C GLY A 36 -5.29 1.14 -0.99
N LEU A 37 -4.42 0.76 -1.93
CA LEU A 37 -3.25 1.55 -2.28
C LEU A 37 -3.70 2.87 -2.95
N LYS A 38 -3.33 4.00 -2.36
CA LYS A 38 -3.64 5.33 -2.89
C LYS A 38 -2.53 5.85 -3.80
N ARG A 39 -1.27 5.77 -3.34
CA ARG A 39 -0.11 6.29 -4.06
C ARG A 39 1.17 5.61 -3.62
N VAL A 40 2.10 5.43 -4.55
CA VAL A 40 3.51 5.15 -4.27
C VAL A 40 4.27 6.46 -4.45
N HIS A 41 4.99 6.90 -3.43
CA HIS A 41 5.76 8.16 -3.46
C HIS A 41 7.18 7.92 -3.93
N SER A 42 7.83 6.89 -3.37
CA SER A 42 9.19 6.51 -3.69
C SER A 42 9.37 5.00 -3.50
N GLY A 43 10.42 4.45 -4.11
CA GLY A 43 10.75 3.05 -3.95
C GLY A 43 12.20 2.74 -4.33
N ASN A 44 12.76 1.72 -3.70
CA ASN A 44 14.07 1.17 -4.01
C ASN A 44 14.01 -0.36 -4.01
N ALA A 45 14.77 -0.98 -4.90
CA ALA A 45 14.95 -2.43 -4.93
C ALA A 45 16.42 -2.80 -4.73
N GLU A 46 16.68 -3.61 -3.72
CA GLU A 46 17.99 -4.15 -3.39
C GLU A 46 17.99 -5.66 -3.66
N ASP A 47 19.01 -6.14 -4.38
CA ASP A 47 19.29 -7.56 -4.41
C ASP A 47 19.88 -7.96 -3.04
N VAL A 48 19.38 -9.06 -2.48
CA VAL A 48 19.86 -9.67 -1.24
C VAL A 48 20.31 -11.10 -1.55
N ALA A 49 21.03 -11.74 -0.61
CA ALA A 49 21.55 -13.09 -0.79
C ALA A 49 20.48 -14.09 -1.27
N ASP A 50 20.93 -15.17 -1.91
CA ASP A 50 20.08 -16.24 -2.44
C ASP A 50 19.07 -15.78 -3.50
N SER A 51 19.48 -14.83 -4.36
CA SER A 51 18.65 -14.28 -5.45
C SER A 51 17.33 -13.67 -4.98
N ARG A 52 17.26 -13.27 -3.70
CA ARG A 52 16.09 -12.60 -3.13
C ARG A 52 16.15 -11.11 -3.44
N ARG A 53 15.01 -10.45 -3.30
CA ARG A 53 14.90 -9.01 -3.46
C ARG A 53 14.16 -8.37 -2.31
N LYS A 54 14.73 -7.28 -1.81
CA LYS A 54 14.11 -6.42 -0.82
C LYS A 54 13.61 -5.15 -1.49
N TYR A 55 12.34 -4.84 -1.27
CA TYR A 55 11.73 -3.59 -1.72
C TYR A 55 11.53 -2.69 -0.52
N GLN A 56 12.02 -1.46 -0.62
CA GLN A 56 11.76 -0.39 0.33
C GLN A 56 10.84 0.59 -0.36
N LEU A 57 9.67 0.88 0.23
CA LEU A 57 8.64 1.69 -0.40
C LEU A 57 8.11 2.72 0.57
N GLU A 58 7.86 3.92 0.06
CA GLU A 58 7.04 4.92 0.73
C GLU A 58 5.68 4.98 0.02
N ILE A 59 4.61 4.65 0.75
CA ILE A 59 3.27 4.53 0.18
C ILE A 59 2.23 5.23 1.05
N SER A 60 1.16 5.68 0.40
CA SER A 60 -0.08 6.03 1.08
C SER A 60 -1.14 4.97 0.79
N VAL A 61 -1.81 4.53 1.85
CA VAL A 61 -2.98 3.66 1.79
C VAL A 61 -4.18 4.40 2.36
N GLN A 62 -5.38 4.01 1.93
CA GLN A 62 -6.63 4.58 2.41
C GLN A 62 -7.59 3.44 2.75
N GLU A 63 -8.29 3.56 3.88
CA GLU A 63 -9.40 2.67 4.21
C GLU A 63 -10.63 3.08 3.36
N MET A 64 -11.26 2.10 2.72
CA MET A 64 -12.24 2.32 1.64
C MET A 64 -13.71 2.12 2.05
N ILE A 65 -14.00 1.40 3.13
CA ILE A 65 -15.36 0.93 3.47
C ILE A 65 -15.90 1.58 4.75
N GLY A 66 -15.05 1.73 5.77
CA GLY A 66 -15.37 2.20 7.11
C GLY A 66 -15.74 3.67 7.25
N ASN A 67 -15.99 4.40 6.16
CA ASN A 67 -16.44 5.79 6.22
C ASN A 67 -17.97 5.91 6.47
N VAL A 68 -18.49 5.11 7.41
CA VAL A 68 -19.87 5.20 7.89
C VAL A 68 -19.90 6.17 9.07
N ARG A 69 -20.56 7.33 8.86
CA ARG A 69 -20.76 8.50 9.74
C ARG A 69 -19.66 9.57 9.77
N LYS A 70 -19.78 10.53 8.84
CA LYS A 70 -19.93 11.93 9.27
C LYS A 70 -21.42 12.20 9.43
N ASP A 71 -22.04 11.56 10.42
CA ASP A 71 -23.42 11.88 10.76
C ASP A 71 -23.40 13.26 11.39
N TYR A 72 -23.90 14.22 10.61
CA TYR A 72 -24.59 15.43 11.02
C TYR A 72 -24.65 15.62 12.54
N LEU A 73 -23.95 16.64 13.03
CA LEU A 73 -24.37 17.37 14.22
C LEU A 73 -25.74 18.01 13.93
N LEU A 74 -26.79 17.19 13.93
CA LEU A 74 -28.12 17.62 14.32
C LEU A 74 -28.09 17.70 15.85
N HIS A 75 -27.81 18.90 16.36
CA HIS A 75 -28.39 19.31 17.62
C HIS A 75 -29.49 20.31 17.29
N LEU A 76 -30.72 19.79 17.34
CA LEU A 76 -31.86 20.53 17.88
C LEU A 76 -31.47 21.15 19.23
#